data_AF-A0A3A6D8Q4-F1
#
_entry.id   AF-A0A3A6D8Q4-F1
#
_cell.length_a   1.000
_cell.length_b   1.000
_cell.length_c   1.000
_cell.angle_alpha   90.00
_cell.angle_beta   90.00
_cell.angle_gamma   90.00
#
_symmetry.space_group_name_H-M   'P 1'
#
loop_
_entity.id
_entity.type
_entity.pdbx_description
1 polymer ?
#
loop_
_entity_poly.entity_id
_entity_poly.type
_entity_poly.pdbx_seq_one_letter_code
_entity_poly.pdbx_strand_id
1 'polypeptide(L)' 'MKRLPIGVENFKTMIDKDFYYVDKTSFIQDVLNEEVILYTRPRRFGKTLNMSMLYYFFSIKEKEHADLFHGLSIMS' A
#
# COMPACT_ATOMS: atom_id res chain seq x y z
N MET A 1 -9.42 10.35 16.48
CA MET A 1 -9.10 8.92 16.59
C MET A 1 -9.40 8.29 15.23
N LYS A 2 -8.41 7.68 14.55
CA LYS A 2 -8.62 7.10 13.22
C LYS A 2 -9.49 5.83 13.31
N ARG A 3 -10.30 5.57 12.27
CA ARG A 3 -11.16 4.38 12.22
C ARG A 3 -10.32 3.14 11.95
N LEU A 4 -10.69 1.99 12.52
CA LEU A 4 -10.06 0.72 12.16
C LEU A 4 -10.53 0.28 10.76
N PRO A 5 -9.63 -0.19 9.88
CA PRO A 5 -9.97 -0.56 8.51
C PRO A 5 -10.57 -1.97 8.41
N ILE A 6 -11.68 -2.22 9.11
CA ILE A 6 -12.32 -3.54 9.11
C ILE A 6 -12.88 -3.84 7.72
N GLY A 7 -12.33 -4.86 7.04
CA GLY A 7 -12.74 -5.25 5.69
C GLY A 7 -12.27 -4.30 4.59
N VAL A 8 -11.42 -3.31 4.90
CA VAL A 8 -10.86 -2.40 3.89
C VAL A 8 -9.55 -2.96 3.39
N GLU A 9 -9.54 -3.39 2.13
CA GLU A 9 -8.38 -4.00 1.49
C GLU A 9 -7.84 -3.20 0.29
N ASN A 10 -8.39 -2.00 0.03
CA ASN A 10 -7.95 -1.12 -1.05
C ASN A 10 -7.12 0.04 -0.47
N PHE A 11 -5.89 0.21 -0.97
CA PHE A 11 -4.92 1.18 -0.48
C PHE A 11 -5.40 2.63 -0.66
N LYS A 12 -5.92 2.99 -1.84
CA LYS A 12 -6.50 4.33 -2.06
C LYS A 12 -7.60 4.65 -1.05
N THR A 13 -8.53 3.71 -0.83
CA THR A 13 -9.60 3.85 0.17
C THR A 13 -9.05 3.97 1.59
N MET A 14 -7.96 3.26 1.90
CA MET A 14 -7.28 3.32 3.20
C MET A 14 -6.75 4.73 3.50
N ILE A 15 -6.07 5.34 2.51
CA ILE A 15 -5.45 6.66 2.61
C ILE A 15 -6.51 7.77 2.55
N ASP A 16 -7.36 7.77 1.52
CA ASP A 16 -8.36 8.82 1.29
C ASP A 16 -9.35 9.00 2.46
N LYS A 17 -9.69 7.89 3.14
CA LYS A 17 -10.64 7.90 4.26
C LYS A 17 -9.97 8.04 5.63
N ASP A 18 -8.67 8.31 5.67
CA ASP A 18 -7.86 8.46 6.88
C ASP A 18 -8.06 7.32 7.90
N PHE A 19 -8.04 6.08 7.41
CA PHE A 19 -8.10 4.91 8.29
C PHE A 19 -6.81 4.76 9.09
N TYR A 20 -6.87 3.97 10.16
CA TYR A 20 -5.69 3.51 10.88
C TYR A 20 -4.87 2.59 9.96
N TYR A 21 -3.90 3.18 9.28
CA TYR A 21 -2.99 2.51 8.37
C TYR A 21 -1.60 2.41 9.01
N VAL A 22 -1.04 1.21 9.00
CA VAL A 22 0.37 0.99 9.33
C VAL A 22 1.13 1.08 8.02
N ASP A 23 1.98 2.10 7.91
CA ASP A 23 2.80 2.32 6.72
C ASP A 23 3.71 1.12 6.45
N LYS A 24 3.55 0.54 5.27
CA LYS A 24 4.39 -0.54 4.76
C LYS A 24 4.97 -0.19 3.38
N THR A 25 4.99 1.08 3.01
CA THR A 25 5.38 1.48 1.66
C THR A 25 6.86 1.26 1.36
N SER A 26 7.73 1.18 2.36
CA SER A 26 9.14 0.75 2.17
C SER A 26 9.26 -0.63 1.51
N PHE A 27 8.24 -1.48 1.66
CA PHE A 27 8.15 -2.76 0.97
C PHE A 27 8.23 -2.64 -0.56
N ILE A 28 7.87 -1.48 -1.13
CA ILE A 28 8.01 -1.20 -2.56
C ILE A 28 9.48 -1.21 -2.98
N GLN A 29 10.40 -0.74 -2.12
CA GLN A 29 11.84 -0.78 -2.39
C GLN A 29 12.33 -2.23 -2.43
N ASP A 30 11.87 -3.07 -1.52
CA ASP A 30 12.18 -4.51 -1.54
C ASP A 30 11.71 -5.13 -2.87
N VAL A 31 10.51 -4.77 -3.36
CA VAL A 31 9.98 -5.20 -4.67
C VAL A 31 10.85 -4.76 -5.85
N LEU A 32 11.45 -3.59 -5.78
CA LEU A 32 12.29 -3.07 -6.86
C LEU A 32 13.69 -3.70 -6.88
N ASN A 33 14.16 -4.21 -5.74
CA ASN A 33 15.52 -4.73 -5.60
C ASN A 33 15.62 -6.25 -5.82
N GLU A 34 14.50 -6.96 -5.89
CA GLU A 34 14.45 -8.41 -6.00
C GLU A 34 13.85 -8.84 -7.35
N GLU A 35 14.43 -9.87 -7.97
CA GLU A 35 13.91 -10.42 -9.24
C GLU A 35 12.62 -11.22 -9.02
N VAL A 36 12.51 -11.91 -7.87
CA VAL A 36 11.36 -12.74 -7.52
C VAL A 36 11.03 -12.55 -6.04
N ILE A 37 9.78 -12.20 -5.75
CA ILE A 37 9.27 -12.10 -4.37
C ILE A 37 8.18 -13.13 -4.12
N LEU A 38 8.37 -13.90 -3.05
CA LEU A 38 7.38 -14.87 -2.58
C LEU A 38 6.61 -14.34 -1.38
N TYR A 39 5.33 -14.03 -1.59
CA TYR A 39 4.41 -13.81 -0.47
C TYR A 39 3.87 -15.15 0.03
N THR A 40 4.49 -15.71 1.07
CA THR A 40 3.96 -16.87 1.80
C THR A 40 2.54 -16.58 2.29
N ARG A 41 1.66 -17.58 2.49
CA ARG A 41 0.19 -17.41 2.67
C ARG A 41 -0.33 -17.39 4.14
N PRO A 42 0.15 -16.54 5.06
CA PRO A 42 -0.55 -16.32 6.31
C PRO A 42 -1.84 -15.51 6.06
N ARG A 43 -2.94 -15.96 6.66
CA ARG A 43 -4.27 -15.35 6.50
C ARG A 43 -4.30 -14.00 7.23
N ARG A 44 -4.98 -13.00 6.62
CA ARG A 44 -5.13 -11.62 7.14
C ARG A 44 -3.82 -10.81 7.27
N PHE A 45 -2.76 -11.19 6.57
CA PHE A 45 -1.48 -10.46 6.60
C PHE A 45 -1.47 -9.15 5.77
N GLY A 46 -2.59 -8.80 5.13
CA GLY A 46 -2.68 -7.58 4.32
C GLY A 46 -2.16 -7.73 2.89
N LYS A 47 -2.13 -8.95 2.35
CA LYS A 47 -1.68 -9.21 0.97
C LYS A 47 -2.47 -8.42 -0.08
N THR A 48 -3.80 -8.46 0.00
CA THR A 48 -4.67 -7.72 -0.94
C THR A 48 -4.38 -6.21 -0.87
N LEU A 49 -4.24 -5.68 0.35
CA LEU A 49 -3.90 -4.28 0.58
C LEU A 49 -2.55 -3.92 -0.07
N ASN A 50 -1.52 -4.73 0.16
CA ASN A 50 -0.21 -4.53 -0.44
C ASN A 50 -0.24 -4.63 -1.98
N MET A 51 -1.00 -5.58 -2.54
CA MET A 51 -1.15 -5.67 -4.00
C MET A 51 -1.84 -4.41 -4.57
N SER A 52 -2.86 -3.89 -3.88
CA SER A 52 -3.49 -2.63 -4.31
C SER A 52 -2.54 -1.43 -4.18
N MET A 53 -1.69 -1.40 -3.15
CA MET A 53 -0.65 -0.38 -2.97
C MET A 53 0.35 -0.41 -4.13
N LEU A 54 0.88 -1.58 -4.48
CA LEU A 54 1.79 -1.74 -5.64
C LEU A 54 1.11 -1.33 -6.94
N TYR A 55 -0.17 -1.70 -7.12
CA TYR A 55 -0.95 -1.27 -8.28
C TYR A 55 -0.99 0.26 -8.39
N TYR A 56 -1.32 0.98 -7.32
CA TYR A 56 -1.37 2.44 -7.36
C TYR A 56 0.01 3.08 -7.55
N PHE A 57 1.07 2.47 -6.98
CA PHE A 57 2.43 2.99 -7.12
C PHE A 57 2.96 2.87 -8.56
N PHE A 58 2.73 1.73 -9.22
CA PHE A 58 3.24 1.46 -10.57
C PHE A 58 2.27 1.85 -11.70
N SER A 59 1.04 2.26 -11.36
CA SER A 59 0.06 2.66 -12.36
C SER A 59 0.45 3.98 -13.02
N ILE A 60 0.63 3.95 -14.35
CA ILE A 60 0.88 5.13 -15.19
C ILE A 60 -0.39 5.94 -15.50
N LYS A 61 -1.56 5.49 -15.05
CA LYS A 61 -2.86 6.00 -15.51
C LYS A 61 -3.27 7.31 -14.83
N GLU A 62 -2.76 7.63 -13.65
CA GLU A 62 -3.19 8.82 -12.91
C GLU A 62 -2.00 9.51 -12.25
N LYS A 63 -1.68 10.73 -12.71
CA LYS A 63 -0.75 11.63 -11.98
C LYS A 63 -1.20 11.87 -10.53
N GLU A 64 -2.50 11.74 -10.27
CA GLU A 64 -3.15 11.93 -8.97
C GLU A 64 -2.79 10.85 -7.94
N HIS A 65 -2.19 9.72 -8.34
CA HIS A 65 -1.80 8.67 -7.39
C HIS A 65 -0.58 9.03 -6.55
N ALA A 66 0.23 10.00 -6.97
CA ALA A 66 1.39 10.44 -6.19
C ALA A 66 0.99 10.94 -4.79
N ASP A 67 -0.16 11.61 -4.68
CA ASP A 67 -0.66 12.15 -3.42
C ASP A 67 -1.01 11.03 -2.41
N LEU A 68 -1.31 9.81 -2.88
CA LEU A 68 -1.57 8.66 -2.00
C LEU A 68 -0.34 8.24 -1.20
N PHE A 69 0.85 8.62 -1.64
CA PHE A 69 2.12 8.26 -1.02
C PHE A 69 2.76 9.41 -0.25
N HIS A 70 2.16 10.60 -0.29
CA HIS A 70 2.70 11.77 0.39
C HIS A 70 2.75 11.56 1.91
N GLY A 71 3.93 11.79 2.50
CA GLY A 71 4.16 11.57 3.93
C GLY A 71 4.30 10.10 4.34
N LEU A 72 4.40 9.17 3.39
CA LEU A 72 4.75 7.77 3.64
C LEU A 72 6.23 7.52 3.41
N SER A 73 6.73 6.41 3.98
CA SER A 73 8.15 6.05 4.03
C SER A 73 8.79 5.88 2.65
N ILE A 74 8.03 5.52 1.61
CA ILE A 74 8.55 5.41 0.24
C ILE A 74 8.91 6.77 -0.40
N MET A 75 8.34 7.86 0.10
CA MET A 75 8.62 9.23 -0.34
C MET A 75 9.48 10.03 0.66
N SER A 76 9.96 9.36 1.71
CA SER A 76 10.89 9.92 2.70
C SER A 76 12.33 9.72 2.25
#